data_AF-A0A956T4I2-F1
#
_entry.id   AF-A0A956T4I2-F1
#
_cell.length_a   1.000
_cell.length_b   1.000
_cell.length_c   1.000
_cell.angle_alpha   90.00
_cell.angle_beta   90.00
_cell.angle_gamma   90.00
#
_symmetry.space_group_name_H-M   'P 1'
#
loop_
_entity.id
_entity.type
_entity.pdbx_description
1 polymer ?
#
loop_
_entity_poly.entity_id
_entity_poly.type
_entity_poly.pdbx_seq_one_letter_code
_entity_poly.pdbx_strand_id
1 'polypeptide(L)'
;MTPANFLSLACLLLTSLPSHALPVPSTLQDFQLPGSQPGQSGTLMSPAICDNCHSGYGEPEVEPFHNWRGSMMGQAMRDPLFLACLTIANQDAPESGDLCLRCHTPKG
;
A
#
# COMPACT_ATOMS: atom_id res chain seq x y z
N MET A 1 -23.91 1.60 -58.64
CA MET A 1 -24.31 1.40 -57.23
C MET A 1 -24.07 -0.07 -56.89
N THR A 2 -22.87 -0.40 -56.42
CA THR A 2 -22.51 -1.75 -55.95
C THR A 2 -22.61 -1.78 -54.42
N PRO A 3 -23.21 -2.82 -53.81
CA PRO A 3 -23.27 -2.91 -52.35
C PRO A 3 -21.94 -3.47 -51.84
N ALA A 4 -21.08 -2.59 -51.35
CA ALA A 4 -19.94 -2.96 -50.52
C ALA A 4 -20.28 -2.72 -49.05
N ASN A 5 -19.78 -3.59 -48.18
CA ASN A 5 -19.47 -3.30 -46.77
C ASN A 5 -20.58 -3.44 -45.70
N PHE A 6 -21.25 -4.60 -45.61
CA PHE A 6 -21.92 -4.99 -44.36
C PHE A 6 -21.19 -6.11 -43.57
N LEU A 7 -20.17 -6.75 -44.13
CA LEU A 7 -19.46 -7.84 -43.43
C LEU A 7 -18.37 -7.39 -42.44
N SER A 8 -18.01 -6.10 -42.38
CA SER A 8 -16.86 -5.64 -41.58
C SER A 8 -17.19 -5.33 -40.11
N LEU A 9 -18.47 -5.26 -39.73
CA LEU A 9 -18.85 -4.87 -38.36
C LEU A 9 -19.01 -6.06 -37.39
N ALA A 10 -19.09 -7.29 -37.89
CA ALA A 10 -19.28 -8.49 -37.05
C ALA A 10 -17.98 -8.99 -36.39
N CYS A 11 -16.81 -8.54 -36.85
CA CYS A 11 -15.52 -9.00 -36.33
C CYS A 11 -14.99 -8.17 -35.13
N LEU A 12 -15.67 -7.09 -34.76
CA LEU A 12 -15.25 -6.19 -33.67
C LEU A 12 -15.83 -6.56 -32.29
N LEU A 13 -16.60 -7.65 -32.17
CA LEU A 13 -17.26 -8.07 -30.93
C LEU A 13 -16.60 -9.25 -30.21
N LEU A 14 -15.48 -9.79 -30.72
CA LEU A 14 -14.91 -11.07 -30.25
C LEU A 14 -13.55 -10.98 -29.54
N THR A 15 -13.04 -9.79 -29.23
CA THR A 15 -11.86 -9.66 -28.36
C THR A 15 -12.23 -9.03 -27.02
N SER A 16 -13.16 -9.67 -26.29
CA SER A 16 -13.21 -9.46 -24.84
C SER A 16 -11.92 -10.05 -24.27
N LEU A 17 -10.93 -9.21 -23.97
CA LEU A 17 -9.82 -9.59 -23.10
C LEU A 17 -10.42 -10.24 -21.85
N PRO A 18 -9.86 -11.35 -21.33
CA PRO A 18 -10.30 -11.89 -20.07
C PRO A 18 -10.13 -10.78 -19.02
N SER A 19 -11.25 -10.21 -18.59
CA SER A 19 -11.27 -9.42 -17.37
C SER A 19 -10.95 -10.44 -16.28
N HIS A 20 -9.80 -10.28 -15.63
CA HIS A 20 -9.48 -11.09 -14.46
C HIS A 20 -10.62 -10.87 -13.47
N ALA A 21 -11.39 -11.93 -13.19
CA ALA A 21 -12.45 -11.86 -12.20
C ALA A 21 -11.79 -11.57 -10.85
N LEU A 22 -12.25 -10.51 -10.18
CA LEU A 22 -11.86 -10.25 -8.80
C LEU A 22 -12.74 -11.08 -7.86
N PRO A 23 -12.21 -11.54 -6.71
CA PRO A 23 -10.82 -11.41 -6.28
C PRO A 23 -9.85 -12.29 -7.10
N VAL A 24 -8.62 -11.81 -7.29
CA VAL A 24 -7.50 -12.65 -7.76
C VAL A 24 -7.30 -13.78 -6.74
N PRO A 25 -7.08 -15.04 -7.15
CA PRO A 25 -6.94 -16.16 -6.22
C PRO A 25 -5.55 -16.19 -5.56
N SER A 26 -5.21 -15.16 -4.78
CA SER A 26 -3.96 -15.05 -4.04
C SER A 26 -4.06 -15.58 -2.61
N THR A 27 -2.90 -15.89 -2.05
CA THR A 27 -2.68 -16.38 -0.69
C THR A 27 -1.52 -15.64 -0.05
N LEU A 28 -1.32 -15.79 1.26
CA LEU A 28 -0.20 -15.18 1.97
C LEU A 28 1.17 -15.60 1.39
N GLN A 29 1.27 -16.81 0.85
CA GLN A 29 2.51 -17.33 0.27
C GLN A 29 2.95 -16.53 -0.97
N ASP A 30 2.00 -15.96 -1.71
CA ASP A 30 2.24 -15.12 -2.88
C ASP A 30 2.87 -13.76 -2.50
N PHE A 31 2.75 -13.33 -1.24
CA PHE A 31 3.30 -12.07 -0.71
C PHE A 31 4.54 -12.28 0.17
N GLN A 32 5.09 -13.49 0.20
CA GLN A 32 6.32 -13.78 0.94
C GLN A 32 7.56 -13.29 0.17
N LEU A 33 7.82 -11.99 0.26
CA LEU A 33 8.95 -11.33 -0.39
C LEU A 33 10.25 -11.43 0.44
N PRO A 34 11.43 -11.30 -0.20
CA PRO A 34 12.71 -11.17 0.51
C PRO A 34 12.71 -10.02 1.53
N GLY A 35 13.50 -10.16 2.59
CA GLY A 35 13.59 -9.21 3.70
C GLY A 35 13.00 -9.74 5.00
N SER A 36 12.91 -8.89 6.01
CA SER A 36 12.33 -9.23 7.32
C SER A 36 10.86 -9.60 7.17
N GLN A 37 10.50 -10.79 7.67
CA GLN A 37 9.12 -11.25 7.76
C GLN A 37 8.43 -10.69 9.01
N PRO A 38 7.09 -10.80 9.12
CA PRO A 38 6.37 -10.48 10.34
C PRO A 38 7.05 -11.09 11.58
N GLY A 39 7.28 -10.25 12.60
CA GLY A 39 7.98 -10.64 13.83
C GLY A 39 9.51 -10.63 13.78
N GLN A 40 10.13 -10.33 12.63
CA GLN A 40 11.60 -10.29 12.47
C GLN A 40 12.20 -8.87 12.52
N SER A 41 11.38 -7.82 12.70
CA SER A 41 11.82 -6.42 12.77
C SER A 41 12.47 -6.03 14.11
N GLY A 42 12.44 -6.91 15.11
CA GLY A 42 12.95 -6.62 16.44
C GLY A 42 12.04 -5.67 17.23
N THR A 43 12.57 -5.10 18.32
CA THR A 43 11.82 -4.13 19.14
C THR A 43 12.19 -2.71 18.76
N LEU A 44 11.21 -1.92 18.34
CA LEU A 44 11.38 -0.49 18.12
C LEU A 44 11.12 0.29 19.42
N MET A 45 12.10 1.10 19.83
CA MET A 45 11.96 1.98 21.00
C MET A 45 10.90 3.06 20.78
N SER A 46 10.43 3.67 21.87
CA SER A 46 9.51 4.81 21.77
C SER A 46 10.23 6.02 21.16
N PRO A 47 9.65 6.70 20.16
CA PRO A 47 10.18 7.95 19.61
C PRO A 47 10.34 9.06 20.65
N ALA A 48 9.64 8.99 21.78
CA ALA A 48 9.79 9.93 22.90
C ALA A 48 11.21 9.97 23.48
N ILE A 49 11.98 8.88 23.35
CA ILE A 49 13.40 8.88 23.75
C ILE A 49 14.21 9.82 22.85
N CYS A 50 13.85 9.95 21.58
CA CYS A 50 14.54 10.82 20.63
C CYS A 50 14.17 12.30 20.86
N ASP A 51 12.93 12.58 21.26
CA ASP A 51 12.40 13.92 21.54
C ASP A 51 13.27 14.69 22.55
N ASN A 52 13.81 14.00 23.56
CA ASN A 52 14.61 14.62 24.63
C ASN A 52 15.84 15.41 24.12
N CYS A 53 16.43 15.00 22.99
CA CYS A 53 17.59 15.66 22.39
C CYS A 53 17.30 16.25 20.99
N HIS A 54 16.31 15.71 20.27
CA HIS A 54 16.05 16.03 18.86
C HIS A 54 14.79 16.89 18.65
N SER A 55 14.38 17.64 19.67
CA SER A 55 13.40 18.73 19.58
C SER A 55 13.66 19.79 20.65
N GLY A 56 12.99 20.93 20.56
CA GLY A 56 12.95 21.95 21.61
C GLY A 56 14.22 22.81 21.72
N TYR A 57 15.06 22.83 20.68
CA TYR A 57 16.28 23.65 20.64
C TYR A 57 16.11 24.95 19.84
N GLY A 58 14.88 25.29 19.45
CA GLY A 58 14.50 26.61 18.96
C GLY A 58 14.58 26.79 17.44
N GLU A 59 14.85 25.70 16.71
CA GLU A 59 15.06 25.71 15.25
C GLU A 59 14.08 24.73 14.58
N PRO A 60 12.75 25.03 14.58
CA PRO A 60 11.71 24.06 14.27
C PRO A 60 11.81 23.48 12.86
N GLU A 61 12.40 24.20 11.91
CA GLU A 61 12.58 23.75 10.53
C GLU A 61 13.56 22.58 10.39
N VAL A 62 14.49 22.43 11.34
CA VAL A 62 15.52 21.38 11.33
C VAL A 62 15.42 20.40 12.49
N GLU A 63 14.45 20.58 13.40
CA GLU A 63 14.17 19.67 14.50
C GLU A 63 13.63 18.31 13.99
N PRO A 64 14.41 17.21 14.10
CA PRO A 64 14.00 15.94 13.50
C PRO A 64 12.69 15.40 14.06
N PHE A 65 12.51 15.45 15.38
CA PHE A 65 11.29 14.95 16.00
C PHE A 65 10.08 15.83 15.67
N HIS A 66 10.26 17.15 15.64
CA HIS A 66 9.21 18.11 15.29
C HIS A 66 8.66 17.86 13.87
N ASN A 67 9.54 17.66 12.90
CA ASN A 67 9.15 17.40 11.52
C ASN A 67 8.58 15.99 11.34
N TRP A 68 9.20 14.99 11.98
CA TRP A 68 8.76 13.60 11.89
C TRP A 68 7.35 13.39 12.48
N ARG A 69 7.04 13.94 13.66
CA ARG A 69 5.76 13.69 14.36
C ARG A 69 4.53 14.16 13.59
N GLY A 70 4.66 15.17 12.73
CA GLY A 70 3.59 15.66 11.85
C GLY A 70 3.59 15.02 10.46
N SER A 71 4.64 14.28 10.10
CA SER A 71 4.75 13.64 8.79
C SER A 71 3.85 12.41 8.66
N MET A 72 3.61 11.97 7.43
CA MET A 72 2.92 10.71 7.15
C MET A 72 3.59 9.51 7.83
N MET A 73 4.92 9.55 8.01
CA MET A 73 5.69 8.47 8.64
C MET A 73 5.52 8.45 10.15
N GLY A 74 5.41 9.62 10.80
CA GLY A 74 5.06 9.72 12.22
C GLY A 74 3.61 9.30 12.52
N GLN A 75 2.76 9.33 11.49
CA GLN A 75 1.34 8.97 11.55
C GLN A 75 1.01 7.68 10.79
N ALA A 76 2.00 6.80 10.60
CA ALA A 76 1.77 5.51 9.95
C ALA A 76 0.64 4.73 10.66
N MET A 77 -0.24 4.10 9.87
CA MET A 77 -1.46 3.39 10.32
C MET A 77 -2.55 4.22 11.00
N ARG A 78 -2.48 5.55 10.92
CA ARG A 78 -3.57 6.46 11.34
C ARG A 78 -4.26 7.17 10.18
N ASP A 79 -3.75 7.00 8.97
CA ASP A 79 -4.31 7.61 7.77
C ASP A 79 -5.55 6.82 7.29
N PRO A 80 -6.76 7.43 7.30
CA PRO A 80 -7.97 6.76 6.82
C PRO A 80 -7.93 6.45 5.31
N LEU A 81 -7.19 7.22 4.50
CA LEU A 81 -7.02 6.95 3.07
C LEU A 81 -6.23 5.66 2.88
N PHE A 82 -5.12 5.50 3.60
CA PHE A 82 -4.37 4.25 3.64
C PHE A 82 -5.25 3.06 4.03
N LEU A 83 -6.06 3.17 5.09
CA LEU A 83 -6.93 2.07 5.53
C LEU A 83 -8.00 1.70 4.48
N ALA A 84 -8.57 2.69 3.80
CA ALA A 84 -9.51 2.44 2.71
C ALA A 84 -8.82 1.73 1.52
N CYS A 85 -7.64 2.19 1.12
CA CYS A 85 -6.84 1.55 0.07
C CYS A 85 -6.41 0.13 0.45
N LEU A 86 -5.98 -0.09 1.70
CA LEU A 86 -5.64 -1.41 2.22
C LEU A 86 -6.84 -2.37 2.15
N THR A 87 -8.04 -1.86 2.47
CA THR A 87 -9.27 -2.64 2.41
C THR A 87 -9.59 -3.07 0.98
N ILE A 88 -9.55 -2.13 0.02
CA ILE A 88 -9.80 -2.44 -1.40
C ILE A 88 -8.73 -3.39 -1.94
N ALA A 89 -7.45 -3.17 -1.61
CA ALA A 89 -6.38 -4.07 -2.04
C ALA A 89 -6.61 -5.51 -1.57
N ASN A 90 -7.02 -5.72 -0.31
CA ASN A 90 -7.34 -7.06 0.20
C ASN A 90 -8.65 -7.64 -0.38
N GLN A 91 -9.60 -6.80 -0.81
CA GLN A 91 -10.81 -7.24 -1.51
C GLN A 91 -10.49 -7.72 -2.93
N ASP A 92 -9.57 -7.04 -3.62
CA ASP A 92 -9.18 -7.35 -4.99
C ASP A 92 -8.19 -8.52 -5.05
N ALA A 93 -7.27 -8.60 -4.09
CA ALA A 93 -6.27 -9.66 -3.94
C ALA A 93 -6.16 -10.04 -2.45
N PRO A 94 -6.83 -11.11 -2.01
CA PRO A 94 -6.77 -11.61 -0.64
C PRO A 94 -5.32 -11.77 -0.16
N GLU A 95 -5.07 -11.43 1.10
CA GLU A 95 -3.75 -11.45 1.77
C GLU A 95 -2.71 -10.42 1.26
N SER A 96 -3.01 -9.62 0.23
CA SER A 96 -2.09 -8.59 -0.27
C SER A 96 -1.73 -7.51 0.75
N GLY A 97 -2.58 -7.33 1.77
CA GLY A 97 -2.34 -6.42 2.87
C GLY A 97 -1.07 -6.73 3.67
N ASP A 98 -0.60 -7.98 3.71
CA ASP A 98 0.64 -8.34 4.41
C ASP A 98 1.81 -7.49 3.93
N LEU A 99 1.90 -7.25 2.62
CA LEU A 99 2.93 -6.41 2.03
C LEU A 99 2.83 -4.95 2.48
N CYS A 100 1.60 -4.41 2.53
CA CYS A 100 1.36 -3.02 2.93
C CYS A 100 1.75 -2.79 4.39
N LEU A 101 1.39 -3.72 5.27
CA LEU A 101 1.61 -3.60 6.72
C LEU A 101 3.11 -3.61 7.07
N ARG A 102 3.95 -4.35 6.33
CA ARG A 102 5.41 -4.37 6.55
C ARG A 102 6.06 -2.97 6.66
N CYS A 103 5.55 -1.99 5.89
CA CYS A 103 6.07 -0.62 5.91
C CYS A 103 5.19 0.33 6.73
N HIS A 104 3.88 0.09 6.78
CA HIS A 104 2.94 1.03 7.40
C HIS A 104 2.64 0.72 8.88
N THR A 105 2.92 -0.48 9.41
CA THR A 105 2.80 -0.84 10.84
C THR A 105 4.17 -1.07 11.50
N PRO A 106 4.98 -0.04 11.82
CA PRO A 106 6.35 -0.26 12.32
C PRO A 106 6.47 -1.16 13.56
N LYS A 107 5.47 -1.14 14.45
CA LYS A 107 5.42 -1.97 15.66
C LYS A 107 4.56 -3.22 15.53
N GLY A 108 3.94 -3.45 14.38
CA GLY A 108 2.78 -4.32 14.24
C GLY A 108 1.49 -3.60 14.58
#